data_AF-A0A972MQ78-F1
#
_entry.id   AF-A0A972MQ78-F1
#
_cell.length_a   1.000
_cell.length_b   1.000
_cell.length_c   1.000
_cell.angle_alpha   90.00
_cell.angle_beta   90.00
_cell.angle_gamma   90.00
#
_symmetry.space_group_name_H-M   'P 1'
#
loop_
_entity.id
_entity.type
_entity.pdbx_description
1 polymer ?
#
loop_
_entity_poly.entity_id
_entity_poly.type
_entity_poly.pdbx_seq_one_letter_code
_entity_poly.pdbx_strand_id
1 'polypeptide(L)'
;MFIKKDGKVIGQIDNIQTFLEQTGYSREEIAIVFSEKELKEMTEAYIYNFYPQVKQASDIADKNYYEMLLKAKGATNLEADIVARAERFFGGESLESIISDVADTEKEAYEQLLKVAIRVKWVQDCKAELKAAIAEEREPNFPDYPL
;
A
#
# COMPACT_ATOMS: atom_id res chain seq x y z
N MET A 1 0.16 -22.60 2.08
CA MET A 1 -0.17 -22.27 3.48
C MET A 1 0.32 -23.37 4.40
N PHE A 2 0.69 -23.04 5.63
CA PHE A 2 1.01 -24.00 6.68
C PHE A 2 -0.13 -24.08 7.68
N ILE A 3 -0.30 -25.25 8.29
CA ILE A 3 -1.19 -25.43 9.42
C ILE A 3 -0.38 -25.65 10.69
N LYS A 4 -0.70 -24.90 11.74
CA LYS A 4 -0.20 -25.13 13.10
C LYS A 4 -1.28 -25.67 14.02
N LYS A 5 -0.89 -26.54 14.94
CA LYS A 5 -1.65 -26.94 16.14
C LYS A 5 -0.71 -26.86 17.33
N ASP A 6 -1.15 -26.24 18.43
CA ASP A 6 -0.33 -26.01 19.64
C ASP A 6 1.05 -25.39 19.33
N GLY A 7 1.11 -24.46 18.37
CA GLY A 7 2.33 -23.78 17.93
C GLY A 7 3.28 -24.61 17.04
N LYS A 8 2.97 -25.88 16.77
CA LYS A 8 3.78 -26.75 15.89
C LYS A 8 3.17 -26.82 14.50
N VAL A 9 4.02 -26.70 13.47
CA VAL A 9 3.60 -26.94 12.08
C VAL A 9 3.30 -28.43 11.92
N ILE A 10 2.06 -28.74 11.55
CA ILE A 10 1.55 -30.12 11.38
C ILE A 10 1.27 -30.46 9.91
N GLY A 11 1.39 -29.50 9.00
CA GLY A 11 1.23 -29.75 7.57
C GLY A 11 1.41 -28.50 6.72
N GLN A 12 1.59 -28.71 5.42
CA GLN A 12 1.51 -27.71 4.37
C GLN A 12 0.36 -28.11 3.44
N ILE A 13 -0.50 -27.16 3.08
CA ILE A 13 -1.72 -27.46 2.34
C ILE A 13 -2.06 -26.39 1.31
N ASP A 14 -2.63 -26.85 0.20
CA ASP A 14 -3.21 -26.02 -0.84
C ASP A 14 -4.73 -25.90 -0.69
N ASN A 15 -5.36 -26.84 0.03
CA ASN A 15 -6.80 -26.86 0.31
C ASN A 15 -7.08 -27.26 1.77
N ILE A 16 -7.71 -26.37 2.53
CA ILE A 16 -8.04 -26.56 3.95
C ILE A 16 -9.10 -27.65 4.14
N GLN A 17 -10.10 -27.72 3.27
CA GLN A 17 -11.18 -28.69 3.40
C GLN A 17 -10.65 -30.13 3.30
N THR A 18 -9.79 -30.39 2.32
CA THR A 18 -9.14 -31.70 2.15
C THR A 18 -8.27 -32.07 3.35
N PHE A 19 -7.58 -31.11 3.96
CA PHE A 19 -6.77 -31.37 5.15
C PHE A 19 -7.61 -31.74 6.37
N LEU A 20 -8.71 -31.01 6.62
CA LEU A 20 -9.61 -31.30 7.74
C LEU A 20 -10.21 -32.71 7.58
N GLU A 21 -10.61 -33.09 6.37
CA GLU A 21 -11.13 -34.43 6.07
C GLU A 21 -10.11 -35.55 6.29
N GLN A 22 -8.85 -35.32 5.94
CA GLN A 22 -7.78 -36.33 6.08
C GLN A 22 -7.27 -36.49 7.51
N THR A 23 -7.26 -35.40 8.28
CA THR A 23 -6.69 -35.37 9.63
C THR A 23 -7.73 -35.53 10.73
N GLY A 24 -9.00 -35.26 10.42
CA GLY A 24 -10.09 -35.25 11.40
C GLY A 24 -10.07 -34.04 12.34
N TYR A 25 -9.18 -33.07 12.13
CA TYR A 25 -9.18 -31.83 12.91
C TYR A 25 -10.37 -30.94 12.55
N SER A 26 -10.87 -30.17 13.52
CA SER A 26 -11.78 -29.06 13.28
C SER A 26 -11.03 -27.80 12.87
N ARG A 27 -11.74 -26.83 12.29
CA ARG A 27 -11.15 -25.55 11.89
C ARG A 27 -10.77 -24.68 13.09
N GLU A 28 -11.38 -24.89 14.26
CA GLU A 28 -11.01 -24.19 15.49
C GLU A 28 -9.74 -24.77 16.13
N GLU A 29 -9.36 -26.01 15.81
CA GLU A 29 -8.17 -26.68 16.37
C GLU A 29 -6.87 -26.31 15.66
N ILE A 30 -6.96 -25.54 14.57
CA ILE A 30 -5.84 -25.27 13.68
C ILE A 30 -5.69 -23.77 13.40
N ALA A 31 -4.45 -23.32 13.29
CA ALA A 31 -4.10 -21.99 12.80
C ALA A 31 -3.55 -22.11 11.37
N ILE A 32 -4.11 -21.33 10.44
CA ILE A 32 -3.57 -21.18 9.10
C ILE A 32 -2.49 -20.11 9.16
N VAL A 33 -1.27 -20.47 8.78
CA VAL A 33 -0.13 -19.57 8.75
C VAL A 33 0.35 -19.46 7.31
N PHE A 34 0.39 -18.24 6.80
CA PHE A 34 0.94 -17.97 5.48
C PHE A 34 2.47 -17.97 5.56
N SER A 35 3.12 -18.53 4.55
CA SER A 35 4.56 -18.36 4.40
C SER A 35 4.89 -16.90 4.10
N GLU A 36 6.11 -16.47 4.44
CA GLU A 36 6.59 -15.12 4.07
C GLU A 36 6.49 -14.87 2.56
N LYS A 37 6.69 -15.92 1.75
CA LYS A 37 6.54 -15.84 0.30
C LYS A 37 5.09 -15.54 -0.11
N GLU A 38 4.12 -16.28 0.44
CA GLU A 38 2.69 -16.05 0.16
C GLU A 38 2.24 -14.65 0.58
N LEU A 39 2.68 -14.18 1.75
CA LEU A 39 2.38 -12.82 2.22
C LEU A 39 2.94 -11.75 1.28
N LYS A 40 4.15 -11.94 0.75
CA LYS A 40 4.74 -11.07 -0.27
C LYS A 40 3.93 -11.06 -1.55
N GLU A 41 3.58 -12.23 -2.08
CA GLU A 41 2.79 -12.37 -3.31
C GLU A 41 1.40 -11.73 -3.16
N MET A 42 0.73 -11.90 -2.01
CA MET A 42 -0.54 -11.23 -1.70
C MET A 42 -0.39 -9.71 -1.67
N THR A 43 0.66 -9.20 -1.03
CA THR A 43 0.93 -7.76 -0.94
C THR A 43 1.22 -7.15 -2.31
N GLU A 44 2.01 -7.83 -3.13
CA GLU A 44 2.30 -7.39 -4.50
C GLU A 44 1.04 -7.40 -5.36
N ALA A 45 0.25 -8.47 -5.30
CA ALA A 45 -1.02 -8.57 -6.02
C ALA A 45 -1.98 -7.44 -5.62
N TYR A 46 -2.10 -7.16 -4.32
CA TYR A 46 -2.93 -6.07 -3.80
C TYR A 46 -2.44 -4.70 -4.32
N ILE A 47 -1.15 -4.41 -4.20
CA ILE A 47 -0.57 -3.16 -4.71
C ILE A 47 -0.79 -3.00 -6.22
N TYR A 48 -0.51 -4.04 -7.01
CA TYR A 48 -0.60 -3.94 -8.46
C TYR A 48 -2.03 -3.95 -9.01
N ASN A 49 -3.01 -4.44 -8.23
CA ASN A 49 -4.41 -4.32 -8.57
C ASN A 49 -4.89 -2.86 -8.60
N PHE A 50 -4.46 -2.05 -7.62
CA PHE A 50 -4.89 -0.64 -7.51
C PHE A 50 -3.89 0.36 -8.12
N TYR A 51 -2.59 0.05 -8.03
CA TYR A 51 -1.52 0.89 -8.54
C TYR A 51 -0.57 0.07 -9.43
N PRO A 52 -1.02 -0.28 -10.65
CA PRO A 52 -0.26 -1.13 -11.56
C PRO A 52 1.05 -0.47 -12.00
N GLN A 53 2.02 -1.29 -12.41
CA GLN A 53 3.35 -0.82 -12.82
C GLN A 53 3.32 0.24 -13.93
N VAL A 54 2.39 0.15 -14.87
CA VAL A 54 2.20 1.17 -15.92
C VAL A 54 1.81 2.52 -15.32
N LYS A 55 0.94 2.54 -14.32
CA LYS A 55 0.56 3.77 -13.62
C LYS A 55 1.71 4.29 -12.76
N GLN A 56 2.47 3.42 -12.10
CA GLN A 56 3.69 3.81 -11.38
C GLN A 56 4.71 4.48 -12.30
N ALA A 57 4.92 3.96 -13.50
CA ALA A 57 5.82 4.53 -14.49
C ALA A 57 5.31 5.90 -15.00
N SER A 58 4.00 6.03 -15.27
CA SER A 58 3.37 7.32 -15.62
C SER A 58 3.57 8.34 -14.51
N ASP A 59 3.29 7.97 -13.26
CA ASP A 59 3.41 8.85 -12.10
C ASP A 59 4.84 9.34 -11.89
N ILE A 60 5.85 8.51 -12.17
CA ILE A 60 7.27 8.93 -12.14
C ILE A 60 7.55 9.98 -13.22
N ALA A 61 7.03 9.78 -14.44
CA ALA A 61 7.20 10.74 -15.53
C ALA A 61 6.51 12.07 -15.23
N ASP A 62 5.25 12.02 -14.78
CA ASP A 62 4.45 13.17 -14.39
C ASP A 62 5.12 13.94 -13.24
N LYS A 63 5.58 13.22 -12.21
CA LYS A 63 6.33 13.81 -11.09
C LYS A 63 7.54 14.59 -11.59
N ASN A 64 8.39 13.96 -12.39
CA ASN A 64 9.62 14.60 -12.88
C ASN A 64 9.32 15.86 -13.72
N TYR A 65 8.28 15.81 -14.54
CA TYR A 65 7.85 16.94 -15.36
C TYR A 65 7.34 18.11 -14.49
N TYR A 66 6.42 17.85 -13.56
CA TYR A 66 5.81 18.89 -12.73
C TYR A 66 6.78 19.48 -11.70
N GLU A 67 7.66 18.66 -11.11
CA GLU A 67 8.74 19.18 -10.26
C GLU A 67 9.64 20.15 -11.02
N MET A 68 10.05 19.78 -12.24
CA MET A 68 10.86 20.66 -13.10
C MET A 68 10.14 21.97 -13.41
N LEU A 69 8.85 21.89 -13.76
CA LEU A 69 8.04 23.07 -14.10
C LEU A 69 7.88 24.03 -12.93
N LEU A 70 7.57 23.53 -11.73
CA LEU A 70 7.40 24.36 -10.53
C LEU A 70 8.73 24.95 -10.06
N LYS A 71 9.82 24.17 -10.08
CA LYS A 71 11.16 24.67 -9.75
C LYS A 71 11.61 25.77 -10.72
N ALA A 72 11.32 25.63 -12.01
CA ALA A 72 11.62 26.67 -13.00
C ALA A 72 10.83 27.97 -12.76
N LYS A 73 9.65 27.89 -12.15
CA LYS A 73 8.85 29.05 -11.71
C LYS A 73 9.29 29.64 -10.36
N GLY A 74 10.30 29.05 -9.71
CA GLY A 74 10.86 29.55 -8.45
C GLY A 74 10.26 28.90 -7.20
N ALA A 75 9.54 27.79 -7.31
CA ALA A 75 9.11 27.03 -6.15
C ALA A 75 10.32 26.54 -5.34
N THR A 76 10.35 26.86 -4.04
CA THR A 76 11.38 26.42 -3.09
C THR A 76 10.76 25.47 -2.08
N ASN A 77 11.52 24.48 -1.60
CA ASN A 77 11.05 23.46 -0.65
C ASN A 77 9.82 22.66 -1.12
N LEU A 78 9.65 22.51 -2.44
CA LEU A 78 8.50 21.83 -3.05
C LEU A 78 8.31 20.41 -2.50
N GLU A 79 9.38 19.63 -2.36
CA GLU A 79 9.31 18.26 -1.86
C GLU A 79 8.76 18.19 -0.43
N ALA A 80 9.22 19.10 0.45
CA ALA A 80 8.73 19.16 1.83
C ALA A 80 7.27 19.61 1.90
N ASP A 81 6.87 20.57 1.06
CA ASP A 81 5.49 21.05 0.99
C ASP A 81 4.53 19.96 0.49
N ILE A 82 4.91 19.21 -0.56
CA ILE A 82 4.11 18.08 -1.06
C ILE A 82 3.96 16.99 0.00
N VAL A 83 5.02 16.67 0.76
CA VAL A 83 4.95 15.71 1.88
C VAL A 83 3.98 16.20 2.95
N ALA A 84 4.11 17.45 3.41
CA ALA A 84 3.24 18.01 4.44
C ALA A 84 1.75 18.05 4.00
N ARG A 85 1.48 18.36 2.74
CA ARG A 85 0.13 18.33 2.17
C ARG A 85 -0.42 16.91 2.02
N ALA A 86 0.41 15.93 1.68
CA ALA A 86 0.01 14.53 1.68
C ALA A 86 -0.33 14.04 3.10
N GLU A 87 0.40 14.47 4.13
CA GLU A 87 0.05 14.17 5.53
C GLU A 87 -1.31 14.74 5.93
N ARG A 88 -1.65 15.97 5.49
CA ARG A 88 -2.98 16.56 5.67
C ARG A 88 -4.08 15.74 5.01
N PHE A 89 -3.83 15.21 3.81
CA PHE A 89 -4.77 14.29 3.14
C PHE A 89 -5.05 13.04 3.98
N PHE A 90 -3.99 12.38 4.48
CA PHE A 90 -4.16 11.24 5.40
C PHE A 90 -4.75 11.63 6.77
N GLY A 91 -4.70 12.91 7.13
CA GLY A 91 -5.41 13.51 8.25
C GLY A 91 -6.90 13.74 8.01
N GLY A 92 -7.42 13.47 6.80
CA GLY A 92 -8.84 13.54 6.44
C GLY A 92 -9.24 14.76 5.60
N GLU A 93 -8.29 15.60 5.17
CA GLU A 93 -8.59 16.72 4.27
C GLU A 93 -8.76 16.27 2.81
N SER A 94 -9.67 16.92 2.06
CA SER A 94 -9.84 16.64 0.62
C SER A 94 -8.68 17.19 -0.20
N LEU A 95 -8.47 16.60 -1.39
CA LEU A 95 -7.50 17.12 -2.36
C LEU A 95 -7.76 18.59 -2.70
N GLU A 96 -9.01 19.01 -2.89
CA GLU A 96 -9.30 20.42 -3.20
C GLU A 96 -8.97 21.36 -2.05
N SER A 97 -9.20 20.93 -0.80
CA SER A 97 -8.87 21.70 0.40
C SER A 97 -7.37 21.94 0.49
N ILE A 98 -6.57 20.87 0.33
CA ILE A 98 -5.12 20.95 0.51
C ILE A 98 -4.40 21.69 -0.62
N ILE A 99 -5.04 22.02 -1.75
CA ILE A 99 -4.44 22.86 -2.81
C ILE A 99 -5.18 24.18 -3.02
N SER A 100 -6.09 24.54 -2.13
CA SER A 100 -6.94 25.74 -2.28
C SER A 100 -6.15 27.05 -2.31
N ASP A 101 -4.97 27.08 -1.68
CA ASP A 101 -4.03 28.20 -1.62
C ASP A 101 -3.05 28.26 -2.80
N VAL A 102 -3.00 27.21 -3.63
CA VAL A 102 -2.11 27.15 -4.80
C VAL A 102 -2.69 28.02 -5.92
N ALA A 103 -1.82 28.76 -6.62
CA ALA A 103 -2.23 29.56 -7.77
C ALA A 103 -2.85 28.68 -8.88
N ASP A 104 -3.91 29.16 -9.54
CA ASP A 104 -4.61 28.37 -10.57
C ASP A 104 -3.71 27.85 -11.69
N THR A 105 -2.64 28.59 -12.02
CA THR A 105 -1.64 28.21 -13.05
C THR A 105 -0.67 27.11 -12.60
N GLU A 106 -0.74 26.69 -11.34
CA GLU A 106 0.12 25.68 -10.70
C GLU A 106 -0.70 24.54 -10.07
N LYS A 107 -2.02 24.72 -9.90
CA LYS A 107 -2.91 23.74 -9.26
C LYS A 107 -2.79 22.34 -9.86
N GLU A 108 -2.80 22.22 -11.19
CA GLU A 108 -2.67 20.91 -11.84
C GLU A 108 -1.33 20.22 -11.48
N ALA A 109 -0.23 20.97 -11.46
CA ALA A 109 1.08 20.43 -11.10
C ALA A 109 1.10 19.95 -9.64
N TYR A 110 0.57 20.76 -8.71
CA TYR A 110 0.45 20.38 -7.31
C TYR A 110 -0.45 19.16 -7.11
N GLU A 111 -1.61 19.13 -7.76
CA GLU A 111 -2.55 18.02 -7.67
C GLU A 111 -1.91 16.71 -8.13
N GLN A 112 -1.17 16.73 -9.24
CA GLN A 112 -0.49 15.53 -9.74
C GLN A 112 0.62 15.09 -8.79
N LEU A 113 1.46 16.00 -8.31
CA LEU A 113 2.50 15.67 -7.33
C LEU A 113 1.93 15.10 -6.04
N LEU A 114 0.79 15.63 -5.57
CA LEU A 114 0.09 15.12 -4.40
C LEU A 114 -0.48 13.73 -4.62
N LYS A 115 -1.12 13.48 -5.77
CA LYS A 115 -1.62 12.14 -6.11
C LYS A 115 -0.48 11.11 -6.12
N VAL A 116 0.68 11.46 -6.66
CA VAL A 116 1.87 10.58 -6.63
C VAL A 116 2.33 10.35 -5.20
N ALA A 117 2.46 11.41 -4.39
CA ALA A 117 2.88 11.29 -2.99
C ALA A 117 1.94 10.41 -2.16
N ILE A 118 0.62 10.57 -2.33
CA ILE A 118 -0.42 9.78 -1.66
C ILE A 118 -0.30 8.30 -2.03
N ARG A 119 -0.19 7.96 -3.33
CA ARG A 119 -0.03 6.56 -3.77
C ARG A 119 1.26 5.93 -3.26
N VAL A 120 2.37 6.68 -3.28
CA VAL A 120 3.66 6.19 -2.78
C VAL A 120 3.60 5.93 -1.28
N LYS A 121 2.98 6.82 -0.51
CA LYS A 121 2.75 6.62 0.93
C LYS A 121 1.87 5.40 1.20
N TRP A 122 0.78 5.23 0.45
CA TRP A 122 -0.06 4.03 0.54
C TRP A 122 0.72 2.73 0.26
N VAL A 123 1.59 2.72 -0.76
CA VAL A 123 2.49 1.57 -1.02
C VAL A 123 3.42 1.31 0.17
N GLN A 124 3.93 2.35 0.82
CA GLN A 124 4.76 2.20 2.02
C GLN A 124 3.95 1.60 3.18
N ASP A 125 2.69 2.00 3.34
CA ASP A 125 1.79 1.48 4.37
C ASP A 125 1.46 0.00 4.13
N CYS A 126 1.17 -0.40 2.89
CA CYS A 126 1.03 -1.81 2.52
C CYS A 126 2.29 -2.63 2.85
N LYS A 127 3.49 -2.07 2.63
CA LYS A 127 4.76 -2.73 2.97
C LYS A 127 5.02 -2.79 4.47
N ALA A 128 4.57 -1.79 5.23
CA ALA A 128 4.63 -1.81 6.69
C ALA A 128 3.70 -2.88 7.25
N GLU A 129 2.50 -2.98 6.68
CA GLU A 129 1.51 -3.99 7.03
C GLU A 129 2.01 -5.42 6.75
N LEU A 130 2.68 -5.65 5.61
CA LEU A 130 3.36 -6.91 5.34
C LEU A 130 4.35 -7.29 6.45
N LYS A 131 5.16 -6.34 6.93
CA LYS A 131 6.12 -6.61 8.02
C LYS A 131 5.41 -6.98 9.32
N ALA A 132 4.31 -6.30 9.64
CA ALA A 132 3.50 -6.62 10.81
C ALA A 132 2.85 -8.01 10.69
N ALA A 133 2.25 -8.31 9.55
CA ALA A 133 1.63 -9.61 9.26
C ALA A 133 2.62 -10.78 9.39
N ILE A 134 3.86 -10.60 8.91
CA ILE A 134 4.94 -11.59 9.09
C ILE A 134 5.28 -11.77 10.58
N ALA A 135 5.44 -10.67 11.33
CA ALA A 135 5.82 -10.72 12.74
C ALA A 135 4.72 -11.32 13.63
N GLU A 136 3.46 -11.13 13.26
CA GLU A 136 2.27 -11.56 13.99
C GLU A 136 1.68 -12.88 13.47
N GLU A 137 2.29 -13.49 12.45
CA GLU A 137 1.84 -14.74 11.80
C GLU A 137 0.36 -14.71 11.35
N ARG A 138 -0.08 -13.58 10.79
CA ARG A 138 -1.48 -13.35 10.37
C ARG A 138 -1.59 -12.95 8.90
N GLU A 139 -2.82 -12.96 8.41
CA GLU A 139 -3.13 -12.37 7.12
C GLU A 139 -2.93 -10.83 7.16
N PRO A 140 -2.43 -10.20 6.08
CA PRO A 140 -2.29 -8.75 6.03
C PRO A 140 -3.67 -8.06 6.03
N ASN A 141 -3.79 -6.99 6.80
CA ASN A 141 -4.94 -6.10 6.81
C ASN A 141 -4.56 -4.81 6.05
N PHE A 142 -4.64 -4.87 4.73
CA PHE A 142 -4.16 -3.77 3.89
C PHE A 142 -5.01 -2.49 4.05
N PRO A 143 -4.38 -1.30 4.02
CA PRO A 143 -5.11 -0.04 4.02
C PRO A 143 -5.89 0.16 2.72
N ASP A 144 -7.07 0.78 2.80
CA ASP A 144 -7.87 1.13 1.64
C ASP A 144 -7.10 2.00 0.64
N TYR A 145 -7.34 1.78 -0.65
CA TYR A 145 -6.74 2.60 -1.69
C TYR A 145 -7.32 4.03 -1.66
N PRO A 146 -6.48 5.08 -1.54
CA PRO A 146 -6.94 6.41 -1.17
C PRO A 146 -7.47 7.30 -2.32
N LEU A 147 -7.46 6.85 -3.58
CA LEU A 147 -7.67 7.70 -4.76
C LEU A 147 -8.58 7.11 -5.83
#